data_AF-R5CCC6-F1
#
_entry.id   AF-R5CCC6-F1
#
_cell.length_a   1.000
_cell.length_b   1.000
_cell.length_c   1.000
_cell.angle_alpha   90.00
_cell.angle_beta   90.00
_cell.angle_gamma   90.00
#
_symmetry.space_group_name_H-M   'P 1'
#
loop_
_entity.id
_entity.type
_entity.pdbx_description
1 polymer ?
#
loop_
_entity_poly.entity_id
_entity_poly.type
_entity_poly.pdbx_seq_one_letter_code
_entity_poly.pdbx_strand_id
1 'polypeptide(L)' 'MQEILVIALIVLLLFGGKKIPELMKGLGKGVKSFKDGMNGTLDDKQEDTRKKDE' A
#
# COMPACT_ATOMS: atom_id res chain seq x y z
N MET A 1 -9.62 -26.22 -4.72
CA MET A 1 -9.45 -25.05 -5.63
C MET A 1 -10.80 -24.41 -5.98
N GLN A 2 -11.85 -25.19 -6.19
CA GLN A 2 -13.18 -24.65 -6.52
C GLN A 2 -13.80 -23.85 -5.35
N GLU A 3 -13.45 -24.18 -4.11
CA GLU A 3 -13.97 -23.52 -2.91
C GLU A 3 -13.57 -22.05 -2.85
N ILE A 4 -12.32 -21.74 -3.20
CA ILE A 4 -11.79 -20.36 -3.21
C ILE A 4 -12.53 -19.51 -4.25
N LEU A 5 -12.84 -20.09 -5.41
CA LEU A 5 -13.59 -19.43 -6.46
C LEU A 5 -15.03 -19.09 -6.02
N VAL A 6 -15.68 -20.01 -5.32
CA VAL A 6 -17.03 -19.81 -4.76
C VAL A 6 -17.02 -18.73 -3.69
N ILE A 7 -16.04 -18.75 -2.78
CA ILE A 7 -15.89 -17.72 -1.73
C ILE A 7 -15.64 -16.35 -2.37
N ALA A 8 -14.76 -16.26 -3.36
CA ALA A 8 -14.49 -15.02 -4.08
C ALA A 8 -15.75 -14.49 -4.79
N LEU A 9 -16.57 -15.37 -5.37
CA LEU A 9 -17.85 -15.02 -5.98
C LEU A 9 -18.85 -14.46 -4.96
N ILE A 10 -18.97 -15.09 -3.79
CA ILE A 10 -19.84 -14.61 -2.71
C ILE A 10 -19.38 -13.23 -2.23
N VAL A 11 -18.08 -13.04 -1.98
CA VAL A 11 -17.51 -11.76 -1.59
C VAL A 11 -17.76 -10.71 -2.68
N LEU A 12 -17.60 -11.07 -3.95
CA LEU A 12 -17.86 -10.18 -5.09
C LEU A 12 -19.33 -9.77 -5.19
N LEU A 13 -20.28 -10.66 -4.86
CA LEU A 13 -21.71 -10.35 -4.85
C LEU A 13 -22.09 -9.44 -3.67
N LEU A 14 -21.52 -9.67 -2.49
CA LEU A 14 -21.80 -8.87 -1.28
C LEU A 14 -21.21 -7.46 -1.37
N PHE A 15 -19.97 -7.33 -1.82
CA PHE A 15 -19.29 -6.05 -1.91
C PHE A 15 -19.49 -5.38 -3.28
N GLY A 16 -19.82 -6.14 -4.32
CA GLY A 16 -19.91 -5.64 -5.69
C GLY A 16 -18.53 -5.44 -6.34
N GLY A 17 -18.44 -5.68 -7.66
CA GLY A 17 -17.18 -5.55 -8.41
C GLY A 17 -16.55 -4.15 -8.42
N LYS A 18 -17.30 -3.11 -8.03
CA LYS A 18 -16.80 -1.73 -7.96
C LYS A 18 -16.13 -1.39 -6.63
N LYS A 19 -16.47 -2.06 -5.53
CA LYS A 19 -15.92 -1.76 -4.20
C LYS A 19 -14.50 -2.27 -4.01
N ILE A 20 -14.16 -3.43 -4.57
CA ILE A 20 -12.80 -4.00 -4.45
C ILE A 20 -11.73 -3.08 -5.08
N PRO A 21 -11.90 -2.55 -6.31
CA PRO A 21 -10.97 -1.57 -6.89
C PRO A 21 -10.89 -0.26 -6.13
N GLU A 22 -12.02 0.21 -5.57
CA GLU A 22 -12.09 1.43 -4.76
C GLU A 22 -11.28 1.29 -3.46
N LEU A 23 -11.45 0.16 -2.76
CA LEU A 23 -10.70 -0.19 -1.55
C LEU A 23 -9.21 -0.40 -1.84
N MET A 24 -8.86 -1.12 -2.91
CA MET A 24 -7.45 -1.29 -3.32
C MET A 24 -6.78 0.05 -3.65
N LYS A 25 -7.47 0.97 -4.32
CA LYS A 25 -6.93 2.32 -4.60
C LYS A 25 -6.71 3.10 -3.30
N GLY A 26 -7.64 3.04 -2.35
CA GLY A 26 -7.49 3.68 -1.05
C GLY A 26 -6.32 3.12 -0.24
N LEU A 27 -6.25 1.79 -0.14
CA LEU A 27 -5.22 1.07 0.60
C LEU A 27 -3.83 1.26 -0.05
N GLY A 28 -3.76 1.21 -1.39
CA GLY A 28 -2.53 1.46 -2.13
C GLY A 28 -1.99 2.88 -1.95
N LYS A 29 -2.87 3.90 -1.91
CA LYS A 29 -2.48 5.27 -1.57
C LYS A 29 -1.98 5.37 -0.12
N GLY A 30 -2.68 4.75 0.83
CA GLY A 30 -2.29 4.73 2.24
C GLY A 30 -0.93 4.07 2.47
N VAL A 31 -0.70 2.90 1.87
CA VAL A 31 0.60 2.19 1.94
C VAL A 31 1.70 3.00 1.27
N LYS A 32 1.42 3.64 0.13
CA LYS A 32 2.39 4.51 -0.53
C LYS A 32 2.78 5.70 0.36
N SER A 33 1.80 6.45 0.88
CA SER A 33 2.06 7.58 1.79
C SER A 33 2.77 7.15 3.08
N PHE A 34 2.45 5.96 3.60
CA PHE A 34 3.13 5.39 4.75
C PHE A 34 4.60 5.08 4.43
N LYS A 35 4.87 4.46 3.28
CA LYS A 35 6.23 4.17 2.84
C LYS A 35 7.03 5.44 2.56
N ASP A 36 6.41 6.43 1.91
CA ASP A 36 7.04 7.70 1.58
C ASP A 36 7.38 8.50 2.86
N GLY A 37 6.50 8.51 3.87
CA GLY A 37 6.80 9.14 5.18
C GLY A 37 7.89 8.41 5.97
N MET A 38 7.90 7.08 5.93
CA MET A 38 8.94 6.27 6.56
C MET A 38 10.31 6.43 5.86
N ASN A 39 10.31 6.53 4.53
CA ASN A 39 11.52 6.74 3.74
C ASN A 39 12.04 8.18 3.76
N GLY A 40 11.17 9.19 3.83
CA GLY A 40 11.61 10.59 4.03
C GLY A 40 12.39 10.77 5.33
N THR A 41 12.05 10.00 6.36
CA THR A 41 12.82 9.93 7.62
C THR A 41 14.18 9.24 7.45
N LEU A 42 14.34 8.35 6.45
CA LEU A 42 15.59 7.65 6.15
C LEU A 42 16.51 8.47 5.22
N ASP A 43 15.94 9.26 4.32
CA ASP A 43 16.68 10.09 3.36
C ASP A 43 17.29 11.34 4.05
N ASP A 44 16.55 11.98 4.95
CA ASP A 44 17.08 13.06 5.81
C ASP A 44 18.22 12.58 6.72
N LYS A 45 18.25 11.28 7.06
CA LYS A 45 19.31 10.67 7.87
C LYS A 45 20.57 10.32 7.06
N GLN A 46 20.48 10.32 5.72
CA GLN A 46 21.57 9.92 4.84
C GLN A 46 22.37 11.14 4.31
N GLU A 47 21.80 12.35 4.32
CA GLU A 47 22.55 13.57 3.99
C GLU A 47 23.49 14.05 5.10
N ASP A 48 23.15 13.85 6.38
CA ASP A 48 23.98 14.31 7.51
C ASP A 48 25.30 13.53 7.67
N THR A 49 25.42 12.36 7.02
CA THR A 49 26.64 11.55 7.07
C THR A 49 27.66 11.91 5.97
N ARG A 50 27.32 12.79 5.02
CA ARG A 50 28.18 13.15 3.87
C ARG A 50 28.85 14.53 3.96
N LYS A 51 28.60 15.31 5.02
CA LYS A 51 29.17 16.67 5.18
C LYS A 51 30.25 16.78 6.28
N LYS A 52 30.78 15.67 6.79
CA LYS A 52 31.81 15.67 7.85
C LYS A 52 33.23 15.37 7.35
N ASP A 53 33.41 15.25 6.03
CA ASP A 53 34.71 15.04 5.39
C ASP A 53 34.98 16.14 4.34
N GLU A 54 34.92 17.42 4.75
CA GLU A 54 35.58 18.55 4.06
C GLU A 54 36.25 19.47 5.09
#